data_AF-A0A8B7NVV2-F1
#
_entry.id   AF-A0A8B7NVV2-F1
#
_cell.length_a   1.000
_cell.length_b   1.000
_cell.length_c   1.000
_cell.angle_alpha   90.00
_cell.angle_beta   90.00
_cell.angle_gamma   90.00
#
_symmetry.space_group_name_H-M   'P 1'
#
loop_
_entity.id
_entity.type
_entity.pdbx_description
1 polymer ?
#
loop_
_entity_poly.entity_id
_entity_poly.type
_entity_poly.pdbx_seq_one_letter_code
_entity_poly.pdbx_strand_id
1 'polypeptide(L)'
;MRNCFGDRAYVRYMSKLRAAEEACSAKPYEPTAFQPKYQPYRPGYYHNGFQYFNREKVHDLSMKMRMSVANGTCVLLEMGYIDESYNIQTQYMIDEIKDVGRIDKELLLDLVNGIKDCSAFASCMPYDNMQYPMTAGTMRYLNFNVCRENANLFACMKKDVRSRRYEFEAIGPGASSDRLTDDDKIFSLLWAEATATKSFKKF
;
A
#
# COMPACT_ATOMS: atom_id res chain seq x y z
N MET A 1 -0.53 -11.81 -1.07
CA MET A 1 0.21 -12.70 -0.16
C MET A 1 0.01 -14.19 -0.43
N ARG A 2 -1.22 -14.70 -0.53
CA ARG A 2 -1.51 -16.15 -0.68
C ARG A 2 -0.73 -16.85 -1.81
N ASN A 3 -0.77 -16.32 -3.03
CA ASN A 3 -0.09 -16.94 -4.18
C ASN A 3 1.45 -16.87 -4.11
N CYS A 4 1.99 -16.02 -3.24
CA CYS A 4 3.43 -15.73 -3.20
C CYS A 4 4.16 -16.43 -2.06
N PHE A 5 3.54 -16.37 -0.87
CA PHE A 5 4.09 -16.91 0.38
C PHE A 5 3.42 -18.24 0.78
N GLY A 6 2.43 -18.69 0.00
CA GLY A 6 1.66 -19.90 0.26
C GLY A 6 0.58 -19.73 1.33
N ASP A 7 -0.27 -20.76 1.43
CA ASP A 7 -1.45 -20.75 2.31
C ASP A 7 -1.09 -20.62 3.80
N ARG A 8 0.00 -21.27 4.24
CA ARG A 8 0.42 -21.22 5.65
C ARG A 8 0.78 -19.81 6.10
N ALA A 9 1.59 -19.10 5.31
CA ALA A 9 1.97 -17.73 5.62
C ALA A 9 0.76 -16.79 5.58
N TYR A 10 -0.13 -16.99 4.60
CA TYR A 10 -1.38 -16.24 4.51
C TYR A 10 -2.29 -16.44 5.73
N VAL A 11 -2.48 -17.68 6.19
CA VAL A 11 -3.27 -17.97 7.39
C VAL A 11 -2.64 -17.34 8.64
N ARG A 12 -1.31 -17.42 8.80
CA ARG A 12 -0.59 -16.76 9.91
C ARG A 12 -0.82 -15.26 9.91
N TYR A 13 -0.69 -14.61 8.74
CA TYR A 13 -0.97 -13.18 8.58
C TYR A 13 -2.42 -12.83 8.93
N MET A 14 -3.39 -13.55 8.37
CA MET A 14 -4.81 -13.28 8.61
C MET A 14 -5.20 -13.51 10.08
N SER A 15 -4.58 -14.49 10.75
CA SER A 15 -4.79 -14.71 12.18
C SER A 15 -4.28 -13.54 13.03
N LYS A 16 -3.09 -13.00 12.72
CA LYS A 16 -2.55 -11.81 13.40
C LYS A 16 -3.44 -10.59 13.15
N LEU A 17 -3.86 -10.38 11.90
CA LEU A 17 -4.73 -9.26 11.52
C LEU A 17 -6.05 -9.29 12.28
N ARG A 18 -6.73 -10.44 12.35
CA ARG A 18 -7.97 -10.58 13.10
C ARG A 18 -7.79 -10.32 14.60
N ALA A 19 -6.73 -10.85 15.20
CA ALA A 19 -6.43 -10.58 16.61
C ALA A 19 -6.20 -9.08 16.88
N ALA A 20 -5.50 -8.39 15.97
CA ALA A 20 -5.32 -6.94 16.03
C ALA A 20 -6.64 -6.17 15.85
N GLU A 21 -7.49 -6.57 14.89
CA GLU A 21 -8.83 -5.99 14.69
C GLU A 21 -9.71 -6.15 15.93
N GLU A 22 -9.73 -7.34 16.53
CA GLU A 22 -10.47 -7.63 17.76
C GLU A 22 -9.97 -6.75 18.92
N ALA A 23 -8.65 -6.71 19.14
CA ALA A 23 -8.03 -5.87 20.18
C ALA A 23 -8.34 -4.37 20.02
N CYS A 24 -8.36 -3.89 18.78
CA CYS A 24 -8.64 -2.48 18.47
C CYS A 24 -10.12 -2.14 18.53
N SER A 25 -11.01 -3.04 18.11
CA SER A 25 -12.47 -2.83 18.17
C SER A 25 -12.99 -2.73 19.61
N ALA A 26 -12.27 -3.30 20.57
CA ALA A 26 -12.56 -3.22 22.00
C ALA A 26 -12.13 -1.89 22.66
N LYS A 27 -11.29 -1.07 22.00
CA LYS A 27 -10.78 0.18 22.56
C LYS A 27 -11.79 1.32 22.35
N PRO A 28 -12.09 2.15 23.37
CA PRO A 28 -12.90 3.34 23.18
C PRO A 28 -12.18 4.32 22.23
N TYR A 29 -12.94 4.91 21.31
CA TYR A 29 -12.41 5.95 20.43
C TYR A 29 -12.08 7.20 21.26
N GLU A 30 -10.78 7.47 21.43
CA GLU A 30 -10.33 8.76 21.96
C GLU A 30 -10.16 9.74 20.80
N PRO A 31 -10.96 10.82 20.72
CA PRO A 31 -10.75 11.84 19.71
C PRO A 31 -9.44 12.57 19.99
N THR A 32 -8.35 12.16 19.33
CA THR A 32 -7.19 13.04 19.19
C THR A 32 -7.67 14.31 18.51
N ALA A 33 -7.53 15.44 19.19
CA ALA A 33 -8.00 16.74 18.72
C ALA A 33 -7.23 17.16 17.46
N PHE A 34 -7.67 16.67 16.30
CA PHE A 34 -7.29 17.28 15.03
C PHE A 34 -7.96 18.64 15.01
N GLN A 35 -7.21 19.68 15.37
CA GLN A 35 -7.59 21.05 15.09
C GLN A 35 -7.29 21.27 13.61
N PRO A 36 -8.29 21.27 12.70
CA PRO A 36 -8.03 21.70 11.35
C PRO A 36 -7.42 23.10 11.46
N LYS A 37 -6.27 23.35 10.83
CA LYS A 37 -5.77 24.72 10.65
C LYS A 37 -6.88 25.45 9.91
N TYR A 38 -7.65 26.24 10.66
CA TYR A 38 -8.81 26.94 10.16
C TYR A 38 -8.30 27.98 9.17
N GLN A 39 -8.33 27.67 7.87
CA GLN A 39 -8.23 28.71 6.87
C GLN A 39 -9.56 29.48 6.93
N PRO A 40 -9.55 30.80 7.17
CA PRO A 40 -10.79 31.56 7.17
C PRO A 40 -11.43 31.44 5.78
N TYR A 41 -12.52 30.67 5.73
CA TYR A 41 -13.39 30.57 4.56
C TYR A 41 -13.85 31.99 4.21
N ARG A 42 -13.34 32.54 3.11
CA ARG A 42 -13.89 33.76 2.51
C ARG A 42 -15.13 33.34 1.73
N PRO A 43 -16.35 33.75 2.13
CA PRO A 43 -17.55 33.41 1.38
C PRO A 43 -17.50 34.15 0.04
N GLY A 44 -17.20 33.42 -1.03
CA GLY A 44 -17.53 33.84 -2.37
C GLY A 44 -19.04 33.74 -2.52
N TYR A 45 -19.71 34.89 -2.58
CA TYR A 45 -21.10 34.94 -3.00
C TYR A 45 -21.23 34.38 -4.43
N TYR A 46 -22.40 33.78 -4.71
CA TYR A 46 -22.82 33.10 -5.94
C TYR A 46 -22.44 31.62 -6.08
N HIS A 47 -23.40 30.72 -5.81
CA HIS A 47 -24.15 30.06 -6.88
C HIS A 47 -25.37 29.29 -6.34
N ASN A 48 -26.52 29.44 -7.00
CA ASN A 48 -27.66 28.55 -6.86
C ASN A 48 -27.25 27.12 -7.27
N GLY A 49 -27.13 26.22 -6.30
CA GLY A 49 -26.83 24.82 -6.55
C GLY A 49 -27.12 24.02 -5.28
N PHE A 50 -27.91 22.97 -5.39
CA PHE A 50 -28.25 22.06 -4.31
C PHE A 50 -27.00 21.69 -3.50
N GLN A 51 -26.93 22.08 -2.22
CA GLN A 51 -25.91 21.55 -1.32
C GLN A 51 -26.18 20.05 -1.17
N TYR A 52 -25.40 19.21 -1.87
CA TYR A 52 -25.53 17.74 -1.86
C TYR A 52 -25.41 17.12 -0.45
N PHE A 53 -24.89 17.86 0.53
CA PHE A 53 -24.76 17.43 1.93
C PHE A 53 -25.12 18.57 2.88
N ASN A 54 -26.01 18.31 3.85
CA ASN A 54 -26.28 19.23 4.97
C ASN A 54 -25.15 19.15 6.03
N ARG A 55 -25.06 20.15 6.91
CA ARG A 55 -24.01 20.24 7.96
C ARG A 55 -23.94 19.00 8.85
N GLU A 56 -25.09 18.43 9.19
CA GLU A 56 -25.20 17.23 10.02
C GLU A 56 -24.58 16.00 9.33
N LYS A 57 -24.88 15.79 8.04
CA LYS A 57 -24.32 14.68 7.26
C LYS A 57 -22.82 14.83 7.02
N VAL A 58 -22.32 16.06 6.86
CA VAL A 58 -20.87 16.34 6.82
C VAL A 58 -20.21 15.99 8.16
N HIS A 59 -20.85 16.34 9.28
CA HIS A 59 -20.35 16.00 10.61
C HIS A 59 -20.32 14.48 10.85
N ASP A 60 -21.41 13.77 10.56
CA ASP A 60 -21.48 12.29 10.67
C ASP A 60 -20.39 11.61 9.81
N LEU A 61 -20.24 12.04 8.55
CA LEU A 61 -19.21 11.50 7.67
C LEU A 61 -17.79 11.77 8.21
N SER A 62 -17.55 12.97 8.75
CA SER A 62 -16.26 13.31 9.35
C SER A 62 -15.94 12.45 10.57
N MET A 63 -16.94 12.15 11.41
CA MET A 63 -16.79 11.29 12.58
C MET A 63 -16.51 9.85 12.16
N LYS A 64 -17.27 9.31 11.19
CA LYS A 64 -17.02 7.97 10.64
C LYS A 64 -15.62 7.83 10.05
N MET A 65 -15.15 8.84 9.33
CA MET A 65 -13.81 8.84 8.76
C MET A 65 -12.73 8.86 9.85
N ARG A 66 -12.88 9.67 10.89
CA ARG A 66 -11.95 9.70 12.03
C ARG A 66 -11.90 8.38 12.79
N MET A 67 -13.06 7.77 13.06
CA MET A 67 -13.13 6.45 13.71
C MET A 67 -12.46 5.37 12.85
N SER A 68 -12.69 5.38 11.53
CA SER A 68 -12.05 4.45 10.60
C SER A 68 -10.53 4.60 10.59
N VAL A 69 -10.03 5.85 10.54
CA VAL A 69 -8.59 6.13 10.60
C VAL A 69 -8.01 5.68 11.94
N ALA A 70 -8.65 5.99 13.07
CA ALA A 70 -8.20 5.59 14.41
C ALA A 70 -8.11 4.07 14.55
N ASN A 71 -9.16 3.35 14.14
CA ASN A 71 -9.17 1.88 14.14
C ASN A 71 -8.07 1.32 13.24
N GLY A 72 -7.92 1.86 12.03
CA GLY A 72 -6.87 1.46 11.10
C GLY A 72 -5.48 1.66 11.72
N THR A 73 -5.20 2.83 12.29
CA THR A 73 -3.91 3.11 12.93
C THR A 73 -3.65 2.23 14.16
N CYS A 74 -4.69 1.90 14.93
CA CYS A 74 -4.57 0.95 16.03
C CYS A 74 -4.15 -0.43 15.52
N VAL A 75 -4.79 -0.95 14.48
CA VAL A 75 -4.45 -2.26 13.91
C VAL A 75 -2.99 -2.28 13.44
N LEU A 76 -2.52 -1.20 12.84
CA LEU A 76 -1.13 -1.10 12.39
C LEU A 76 -0.11 -1.10 13.54
N LEU A 77 -0.45 -0.48 14.67
CA LEU A 77 0.35 -0.52 15.90
C LEU A 77 0.38 -1.94 16.48
N GLU A 78 -0.78 -2.59 16.62
CA GLU A 78 -0.89 -3.96 17.13
C GLU A 78 -0.15 -4.98 16.24
N MET A 79 -0.14 -4.74 14.93
CA MET A 79 0.63 -5.56 13.99
C MET A 79 2.14 -5.30 14.03
N GLY A 80 2.60 -4.24 14.70
CA GLY A 80 4.00 -3.82 14.74
C GLY A 80 4.50 -3.17 13.45
N TYR A 81 3.59 -2.72 12.58
CA TYR A 81 3.93 -2.10 11.29
C TYR A 81 4.29 -0.62 11.42
N ILE A 82 3.75 0.02 12.44
CA ILE A 82 4.12 1.37 12.86
C ILE A 82 4.41 1.37 14.37
N ASP A 83 5.20 2.33 14.82
CA ASP A 83 5.34 2.64 16.26
C ASP A 83 4.36 3.74 16.69
N GLU A 84 4.35 4.07 17.99
CA GLU A 84 3.54 5.14 18.57
C GLU A 84 3.81 6.53 17.95
N SER A 85 4.98 6.71 17.33
CA SER A 85 5.37 7.92 16.60
C SER A 85 4.99 7.88 15.12
N TYR A 86 4.22 6.88 14.69
CA TYR A 86 3.84 6.62 13.29
C TYR A 86 5.03 6.37 12.34
N ASN A 87 6.17 5.93 12.86
CA ASN A 87 7.30 5.50 12.03
C ASN A 87 7.08 4.08 11.52
N ILE A 88 7.35 3.89 10.24
CA ILE A 88 7.20 2.60 9.56
C ILE A 88 8.31 1.65 10.02
N GLN A 89 7.94 0.50 10.57
CA GLN A 89 8.88 -0.52 11.04
C GLN A 89 9.31 -1.46 9.91
N THR A 90 10.13 -0.95 8.99
CA THR A 90 10.57 -1.69 7.79
C THR A 90 11.39 -2.94 8.13
N GLN A 91 12.24 -2.86 9.16
CA GLN A 91 13.07 -3.98 9.59
C GLN A 91 12.22 -5.15 10.10
N TYR A 92 11.19 -4.87 10.90
CA TYR A 92 10.23 -5.89 11.35
C TYR A 92 9.56 -6.60 10.17
N MET A 93 9.15 -5.87 9.14
CA MET A 93 8.54 -6.48 7.94
C MET A 93 9.54 -7.33 7.13
N ILE A 94 10.80 -6.89 7.04
CA ILE A 94 11.87 -7.65 6.40
C ILE A 94 12.12 -8.97 7.14
N ASP A 95 12.13 -8.91 8.47
CA ASP A 95 12.36 -10.10 9.30
C ASP A 95 11.14 -11.04 9.26
N GLU A 96 9.91 -10.50 9.22
CA GLU A 96 8.71 -11.32 8.95
C GLU A 96 8.81 -12.08 7.63
N ILE A 97 9.34 -11.46 6.56
CA ILE A 97 9.53 -12.13 5.26
C ILE A 97 10.56 -13.26 5.38
N LYS A 98 11.69 -13.02 6.03
CA LYS A 98 12.73 -14.04 6.23
C LYS A 98 12.21 -15.22 7.06
N ASP A 99 11.34 -14.94 8.04
CA ASP A 99 10.74 -15.94 8.93
C ASP A 99 9.70 -16.83 8.27
N VAL A 100 9.20 -16.49 7.08
CA VAL A 100 8.28 -17.36 6.33
C VAL A 100 8.93 -18.72 5.98
N GLY A 101 10.27 -18.80 5.95
CA GLY A 101 11.01 -20.05 5.75
C GLY A 101 11.48 -20.25 4.31
N ARG A 102 11.07 -21.36 3.65
CA ARG A 102 11.54 -21.77 2.31
C ARG A 102 11.08 -20.80 1.21
N ILE A 103 11.70 -19.62 1.15
CA ILE A 103 11.59 -18.65 0.07
C ILE A 103 12.82 -18.79 -0.83
N ASP A 104 12.60 -18.72 -2.14
CA ASP A 104 13.66 -18.62 -3.13
C ASP A 104 14.56 -17.40 -2.85
N LYS A 105 15.88 -17.54 -2.96
CA LYS A 105 16.82 -16.44 -2.70
C LYS A 105 16.54 -15.20 -3.55
N GLU A 106 16.18 -15.37 -4.81
CA GLU A 106 15.89 -14.24 -5.71
C GLU A 106 14.55 -13.58 -5.35
N LEU A 107 13.54 -14.37 -5.01
CA LEU A 107 12.27 -13.84 -4.50
C LEU A 107 12.49 -13.06 -3.18
N LEU A 108 13.30 -13.60 -2.27
CA LEU A 108 13.62 -12.92 -1.01
C LEU A 108 14.29 -11.56 -1.27
N LEU A 109 15.23 -11.52 -2.22
CA LEU A 109 15.90 -10.27 -2.61
C LEU A 109 14.91 -9.26 -3.20
N ASP A 110 14.06 -9.67 -4.16
CA ASP A 110 13.06 -8.79 -4.76
C ASP A 110 12.08 -8.22 -3.72
N LEU A 111 11.62 -9.05 -2.78
CA LEU A 111 10.71 -8.63 -1.69
C LEU A 111 11.37 -7.63 -0.73
N VAL A 112 12.62 -7.90 -0.32
CA VAL A 112 13.36 -7.01 0.58
C VAL A 112 13.69 -5.69 -0.10
N ASN A 113 14.08 -5.71 -1.38
CA ASN A 113 14.32 -4.50 -2.16
C ASN A 113 13.03 -3.69 -2.31
N GLY A 114 11.90 -4.35 -2.60
CA GLY A 114 10.59 -3.72 -2.64
C GLY A 114 10.24 -2.94 -1.37
N ILE A 115 10.52 -3.49 -0.17
CA ILE A 115 10.32 -2.76 1.09
C ILE A 115 11.21 -1.52 1.17
N LYS A 116 12.49 -1.65 0.83
CA LYS A 116 13.45 -0.54 0.89
C LYS A 116 13.07 0.58 -0.06
N ASP A 117 12.73 0.24 -1.30
CA ASP A 117 12.33 1.20 -2.33
C ASP A 117 11.04 1.91 -1.94
N CYS A 118 10.06 1.17 -1.41
CA CYS A 118 8.80 1.75 -0.95
C CYS A 118 8.97 2.64 0.28
N SER A 119 9.90 2.31 1.18
CA SER A 119 10.25 3.15 2.33
C SER A 119 10.89 4.46 1.88
N ALA A 120 11.82 4.40 0.93
CA ALA A 120 12.43 5.59 0.33
C ALA A 120 11.37 6.44 -0.40
N PHE A 121 10.52 5.82 -1.20
CA PHE A 121 9.41 6.49 -1.90
C PHE A 121 8.49 7.24 -0.93
N ALA A 122 8.02 6.54 0.12
CA ALA A 122 7.14 7.15 1.11
C ALA A 122 7.85 8.28 1.89
N SER A 123 9.16 8.20 2.09
CA SER A 123 9.91 9.27 2.79
C SER A 123 10.08 10.54 1.95
N CYS A 124 10.08 10.42 0.62
CA CYS A 124 10.27 11.55 -0.31
C CYS A 124 8.98 12.32 -0.65
N MET A 125 7.82 11.82 -0.25
CA MET A 125 6.54 12.43 -0.59
C MET A 125 6.23 13.66 0.31
N PRO A 126 5.76 14.78 -0.27
CA PRO A 126 5.43 15.98 0.51
C PRO A 126 4.08 15.82 1.23
N TYR A 127 4.11 15.55 2.53
CA TYR A 127 2.89 15.40 3.34
C TYR A 127 2.41 16.68 4.03
N ASP A 128 3.26 17.70 4.13
CA ASP A 128 2.99 18.91 4.93
C ASP A 128 1.87 19.81 4.37
N ASN A 129 1.48 19.61 3.11
CA ASN A 129 0.48 20.41 2.40
C ASN A 129 -0.83 19.65 2.11
N MET A 130 -1.04 18.46 2.69
CA MET A 130 -2.24 17.66 2.42
C MET A 130 -3.45 18.14 3.24
N GLN A 131 -4.52 18.54 2.56
CA GLN A 131 -5.81 18.93 3.15
C GLN A 131 -6.71 17.71 3.45
N TYR A 132 -6.14 16.59 3.89
CA TYR A 132 -6.88 15.39 4.25
C TYR A 132 -7.06 15.29 5.77
N PRO A 133 -8.12 14.64 6.28
CA PRO A 133 -8.36 14.44 7.71
C PRO A 133 -7.42 13.38 8.34
N MET A 134 -6.29 13.10 7.70
CA MET A 134 -5.30 12.12 8.10
C MET A 134 -4.00 12.81 8.45
N THR A 135 -3.26 12.27 9.42
CA THR A 135 -1.94 12.80 9.78
C THR A 135 -0.93 12.49 8.67
N ALA A 136 0.16 13.26 8.62
CA ALA A 136 1.28 13.00 7.72
C ALA A 136 1.84 11.57 7.90
N GLY A 137 1.89 11.07 9.13
CA GLY A 137 2.32 9.71 9.45
C GLY A 137 1.39 8.64 8.85
N THR A 138 0.08 8.79 9.03
CA THR A 138 -0.91 7.87 8.42
C THR A 138 -0.80 7.87 6.90
N MET A 139 -0.68 9.05 6.28
CA MET A 139 -0.53 9.16 4.82
C MET A 139 0.78 8.54 4.32
N ARG A 140 1.87 8.71 5.07
CA ARG A 140 3.16 8.07 4.77
C ARG A 140 3.03 6.55 4.77
N TYR A 141 2.41 6.00 5.80
CA TYR A 141 2.18 4.55 5.87
C TYR A 141 1.27 4.06 4.75
N LEU A 142 0.16 4.74 4.43
CA LEU A 142 -0.75 4.32 3.37
C LEU A 142 -0.04 4.24 2.01
N ASN A 143 0.74 5.26 1.66
CA ASN A 143 1.52 5.25 0.42
C ASN A 143 2.59 4.16 0.43
N PHE A 144 3.27 3.98 1.56
CA PHE A 144 4.20 2.86 1.74
C PHE A 144 3.50 1.51 1.54
N ASN A 145 2.33 1.29 2.12
CA ASN A 145 1.62 0.01 2.03
C ASN A 145 1.14 -0.28 0.60
N VAL A 146 0.58 0.72 -0.09
CA VAL A 146 0.19 0.57 -1.51
C VAL A 146 1.41 0.22 -2.37
N CYS A 147 2.53 0.93 -2.17
CA CYS A 147 3.77 0.61 -2.85
C CYS A 147 4.23 -0.82 -2.53
N ARG A 148 4.24 -1.21 -1.25
CA ARG A 148 4.67 -2.54 -0.77
C ARG A 148 3.82 -3.65 -1.36
N GLU A 149 2.51 -3.47 -1.44
CA GLU A 149 1.59 -4.45 -2.03
C GLU A 149 1.89 -4.66 -3.52
N ASN A 150 2.15 -3.57 -4.26
CA ASN A 150 2.54 -3.65 -5.66
C ASN A 150 3.93 -4.29 -5.84
N ALA A 151 4.91 -3.89 -5.03
CA ALA A 151 6.25 -4.45 -5.06
C ALA A 151 6.23 -5.96 -4.74
N ASN A 152 5.44 -6.37 -3.76
CA ASN A 152 5.21 -7.78 -3.47
C ASN A 152 4.62 -8.49 -4.69
N LEU A 153 3.54 -7.97 -5.28
CA LEU A 153 2.92 -8.55 -6.48
C LEU A 153 3.95 -8.73 -7.60
N PHE A 154 4.75 -7.71 -7.88
CA PHE A 154 5.79 -7.76 -8.91
C PHE A 154 6.87 -8.80 -8.60
N ALA A 155 7.34 -8.89 -7.35
CA ALA A 155 8.30 -9.91 -6.95
C ALA A 155 7.76 -11.33 -7.19
N CYS A 156 6.48 -11.56 -6.88
CA CYS A 156 5.83 -12.85 -7.12
C CYS A 156 5.71 -13.17 -8.61
N MET A 157 5.32 -12.18 -9.42
CA MET A 157 5.24 -12.35 -10.88
C MET A 157 6.61 -12.63 -11.49
N LYS A 158 7.67 -11.92 -11.05
CA LYS A 158 9.04 -12.18 -11.49
C LYS A 158 9.49 -13.60 -11.17
N LYS A 159 9.16 -14.11 -9.98
CA LYS A 159 9.41 -15.51 -9.62
C LYS A 159 8.68 -16.48 -10.56
N ASP A 160 7.41 -16.22 -10.87
CA ASP A 160 6.64 -17.08 -11.78
C ASP A 160 7.23 -17.05 -13.20
N VAL A 161 7.67 -15.88 -13.68
CA VAL A 161 8.39 -15.72 -14.96
C VAL A 161 9.68 -16.53 -14.97
N ARG A 162 10.53 -16.41 -13.95
CA ARG A 162 11.77 -17.20 -13.82
C ARG A 162 11.53 -18.69 -13.91
N SER A 163 10.46 -19.17 -13.27
CA SER A 163 10.10 -20.59 -13.27
C SER A 163 9.67 -21.12 -14.64
N ARG A 164 9.25 -20.23 -15.55
CA ARG A 164 8.73 -20.54 -16.89
C ARG A 164 9.55 -19.89 -18.00
N ARG A 165 10.75 -19.41 -17.72
CA ARG A 165 11.57 -18.63 -18.68
C ARG A 165 11.77 -19.33 -20.03
N TYR A 166 11.79 -20.67 -20.04
CA TYR A 166 11.96 -21.49 -21.24
C TYR A 166 10.71 -21.51 -22.15
N GLU A 167 9.56 -21.05 -21.66
CA GLU A 167 8.32 -20.92 -22.43
C GLU A 167 8.28 -19.63 -23.26
N PHE A 168 9.25 -18.72 -23.06
CA PHE A 168 9.30 -17.41 -23.70
C PHE A 168 10.57 -17.25 -24.53
N GLU A 169 10.42 -16.71 -25.75
CA GLU A 169 11.57 -16.17 -26.48
C GLU A 169 11.87 -14.76 -25.96
N ALA A 170 12.99 -14.59 -25.25
CA ALA A 170 13.40 -13.30 -24.66
C ALA A 170 13.96 -12.30 -25.70
N ILE A 171 13.45 -12.35 -26.94
CA ILE A 171 13.81 -11.40 -28.00
C ILE A 171 13.11 -10.08 -27.67
N GLY A 172 13.83 -9.19 -26.99
CA GLY A 172 13.32 -7.90 -26.55
C GLY A 172 12.98 -6.97 -27.71
N PRO A 173 12.09 -5.98 -27.51
CA PRO A 173 11.73 -4.97 -28.52
C PRO A 173 12.85 -3.93 -28.65
N GLY A 174 13.99 -4.33 -29.24
CA GLY A 174 15.10 -3.45 -29.58
C GLY A 174 16.06 -3.09 -28.44
N ALA A 175 17.05 -2.25 -28.80
CA ALA A 175 18.24 -1.91 -28.00
C ALA A 175 17.95 -1.20 -26.66
N SER A 176 16.73 -0.69 -26.43
CA SER A 176 16.33 -0.11 -25.15
C SER A 176 16.21 -1.14 -24.02
N SER A 177 16.15 -2.43 -24.36
CA SER A 177 16.02 -3.55 -23.42
C SER A 177 17.34 -4.27 -23.12
N ASP A 178 18.45 -3.86 -23.73
CA ASP A 178 19.75 -4.56 -23.61
C ASP A 178 20.35 -4.52 -22.20
N ARG A 179 19.90 -3.57 -21.36
CA ARG A 179 20.31 -3.44 -19.95
C ARG A 179 19.46 -4.28 -18.98
N LEU A 180 18.36 -4.87 -19.45
CA LEU A 180 17.44 -5.65 -18.64
C LEU A 180 17.85 -7.13 -18.63
N THR A 181 17.60 -7.80 -17.50
CA THR A 181 17.70 -9.28 -17.47
C THR A 181 16.60 -9.88 -18.35
N ASP A 182 16.78 -11.11 -18.83
CA ASP A 182 15.76 -11.76 -19.66
C ASP A 182 14.42 -11.91 -18.91
N ASP A 183 14.46 -12.12 -17.60
CA ASP A 183 13.26 -12.14 -16.75
C ASP A 183 12.55 -10.78 -16.74
N ASP A 184 13.31 -9.68 -16.65
CA ASP A 184 12.75 -8.32 -16.67
C ASP A 184 12.18 -7.97 -18.05
N LYS A 185 12.78 -8.48 -19.15
CA LYS A 185 12.25 -8.33 -20.50
C LYS A 185 10.91 -9.07 -20.67
N ILE A 186 10.87 -10.34 -20.29
CA ILE A 186 9.65 -11.17 -20.35
C ILE A 186 8.55 -10.54 -19.49
N PHE A 187 8.90 -10.13 -18.28
CA PHE A 187 7.96 -9.47 -17.38
C PHE A 187 7.41 -8.16 -17.98
N SER A 188 8.27 -7.34 -18.60
CA SER A 188 7.87 -6.09 -19.26
C SER A 188 6.90 -6.33 -20.42
N LEU A 189 7.12 -7.39 -21.21
CA LEU A 189 6.23 -7.79 -22.31
C LEU A 189 4.85 -8.22 -21.78
N LEU A 190 4.81 -9.08 -20.76
CA LEU A 190 3.56 -9.53 -20.13
C LEU A 190 2.77 -8.35 -19.55
N TRP A 191 3.46 -7.39 -18.93
CA TRP A 191 2.84 -6.20 -18.38
C TRP A 191 2.31 -5.24 -19.47
N ALA A 192 3.05 -5.07 -20.56
CA ALA A 192 2.62 -4.28 -21.71
C ALA A 192 1.38 -4.88 -22.38
N GLU A 193 1.32 -6.21 -22.54
CA GLU A 193 0.13 -6.89 -23.09
C GLU A 193 -1.09 -6.71 -22.18
N ALA A 194 -0.93 -6.89 -20.87
CA ALA A 194 -2.00 -6.75 -19.89
C ALA A 194 -2.56 -5.30 -19.84
N THR A 195 -1.70 -4.30 -20.04
CA THR A 195 -2.12 -2.89 -20.08
C THR A 195 -2.74 -2.51 -21.42
N ALA A 196 -2.21 -3.02 -22.54
CA ALA A 196 -2.78 -2.84 -23.86
C ALA A 196 -4.20 -3.43 -23.96
N THR A 197 -4.37 -4.69 -23.55
CA THR A 197 -5.67 -5.39 -23.61
C THR A 197 -6.76 -4.76 -22.74
N LYS A 198 -6.42 -4.16 -21.61
CA LYS A 198 -7.35 -3.34 -20.81
C LYS A 198 -7.74 -2.03 -21.49
N SER A 199 -6.86 -1.47 -22.31
CA SER A 199 -7.11 -0.22 -23.03
C SER A 199 -8.01 -0.43 -24.26
N PHE A 200 -7.96 -1.61 -24.89
CA PHE A 200 -8.80 -1.96 -26.05
C PHE A 200 -10.22 -2.43 -25.71
N LYS A 201 -10.51 -2.81 -24.46
CA LYS A 201 -11.89 -3.12 -24.02
C LYS A 201 -12.77 -1.90 -23.73
N LYS A 202 -12.32 -0.69 -24.09
CA LYS A 202 -13.00 0.58 -23.84
C LYS A 202 -13.57 1.26 -25.11
N PHE A 203 -13.64 0.56 -26.24
CA PHE A 203 -14.27 1.03 -27.47
C PHE A 203 -15.37 0.07 -27.92
#